data_AF-V2XY99-F1
#
_entry.id   AF-V2XY99-F1
#
_cell.length_a   1.000
_cell.length_b   1.000
_cell.length_c   1.000
_cell.angle_alpha   90.00
_cell.angle_beta   90.00
_cell.angle_gamma   90.00
#
_symmetry.space_group_name_H-M   'P 1'
#
loop_
_entity.id
_entity.type
_entity.pdbx_description
1 polymer ?
#
loop_
_entity_poly.entity_id
_entity_poly.type
_entity_poly.pdbx_seq_one_letter_code
_entity_poly.pdbx_strand_id
1 'polypeptide(L)'
;MEENNNQNELQQPSGANQSNAGGNQNNNGNDNFNQAYEKIAEAAKDGGKTFFSNILNFDVMISTKLIKLLYFLALIGVVISAITTMLSRNPFTGTSNFVWGLLILIFGPIGVRVWAELMVVIFNINDNLAKIKDYFYNKK
;
A
#
# COMPACT_ATOMS: atom_id res chain seq x y z
N MET A 1 41.85 56.06 -13.60
CA MET A 1 42.84 55.60 -12.61
C MET A 1 42.15 55.65 -11.26
N GLU A 2 42.45 54.69 -10.36
CA GLU A 2 41.76 54.37 -9.08
C GLU A 2 40.56 53.44 -9.31
N GLU A 3 40.64 52.11 -9.25
CA GLU A 3 41.30 51.15 -8.36
C GLU A 3 40.67 50.99 -6.95
N ASN A 4 40.25 49.75 -6.69
CA ASN A 4 40.21 49.04 -5.40
C ASN A 4 39.19 49.49 -4.33
N ASN A 5 38.24 48.61 -4.00
CA ASN A 5 38.27 47.69 -2.84
C ASN A 5 38.13 48.42 -1.50
N ASN A 6 37.11 48.09 -0.72
CA ASN A 6 37.19 47.00 0.26
C ASN A 6 36.01 47.10 1.27
N GLN A 7 35.66 45.94 1.81
CA GLN A 7 35.07 45.67 3.14
C GLN A 7 33.58 45.29 3.19
N ASN A 8 33.44 43.96 3.20
CA ASN A 8 32.39 43.14 3.80
C ASN A 8 32.04 43.51 5.27
N GLU A 9 30.80 43.13 5.62
CA GLU A 9 30.20 42.81 6.94
C GLU A 9 29.69 43.94 7.86
N LEU A 10 28.37 44.04 8.08
CA LEU A 10 27.68 43.61 9.32
C LEU A 10 26.22 44.14 9.45
N GLN A 11 25.29 43.18 9.59
CA GLN A 11 24.04 43.18 10.38
C GLN A 11 22.77 44.00 9.97
N GLN A 12 21.71 43.22 9.72
CA GLN A 12 20.24 43.46 9.72
C GLN A 12 19.68 44.15 11.01
N PRO A 13 18.42 44.66 11.10
CA PRO A 13 17.20 43.99 10.59
C PRO A 13 15.98 44.84 10.15
N SER A 14 15.07 44.14 9.46
CA SER A 14 13.59 44.24 9.47
C SER A 14 12.90 45.59 9.21
N GLY A 15 12.21 45.68 8.07
CA GLY A 15 11.20 46.71 7.79
C GLY A 15 10.14 46.19 6.82
N ALA A 16 8.98 45.85 7.37
CA ALA A 16 7.81 45.33 6.68
C ALA A 16 7.09 46.41 5.87
N ASN A 17 6.60 46.07 4.67
CA ASN A 17 5.33 46.60 4.16
C ASN A 17 4.81 45.75 2.98
N GLN A 18 3.79 44.92 3.20
CA GLN A 18 2.60 45.01 2.36
C GLN A 18 1.38 44.46 3.08
N SER A 19 0.45 45.38 3.25
CA SER A 19 -0.88 45.30 3.82
C SER A 19 -1.83 44.36 3.05
N ASN A 20 -2.53 43.54 3.85
CA ASN A 20 -3.99 43.38 3.84
C ASN A 20 -4.62 42.59 2.69
N ALA A 21 -4.94 41.31 2.98
CA ALA A 21 -6.12 40.64 2.43
C ALA A 21 -6.97 40.20 3.62
N GLY A 22 -8.20 40.71 3.66
CA GLY A 22 -9.05 40.78 4.85
C GLY A 22 -9.55 39.45 5.39
N GLY A 23 -9.99 39.50 6.65
CA GLY A 23 -10.65 38.39 7.33
C GLY A 23 -10.68 38.57 8.83
N ASN A 24 -11.62 39.39 9.29
CA ASN A 24 -12.04 39.61 10.67
C ASN A 24 -12.09 38.33 11.53
N GLN A 25 -11.13 38.11 12.43
CA GLN A 25 -11.25 37.14 13.53
C GLN A 25 -11.91 37.82 14.73
N ASN A 26 -13.25 37.83 14.69
CA ASN A 26 -14.07 38.21 15.83
C ASN A 26 -14.28 36.98 16.72
N ASN A 27 -13.74 37.04 17.93
CA ASN A 27 -13.85 36.04 18.98
C ASN A 27 -15.31 35.64 19.24
N ASN A 28 -15.65 34.35 19.07
CA ASN A 28 -16.75 33.76 19.81
C ASN A 28 -16.53 32.26 19.95
N GLY A 29 -16.87 31.68 21.11
CA GLY A 29 -16.50 30.32 21.55
C GLY A 29 -17.00 29.12 20.72
N ASN A 30 -17.33 29.31 19.44
CA ASN A 30 -17.83 28.31 18.49
C ASN A 30 -16.80 27.85 17.45
N ASP A 31 -15.61 28.43 17.38
CA ASP A 31 -14.55 28.03 16.43
C ASP A 31 -13.98 26.64 16.72
N ASN A 32 -14.04 26.21 17.99
CA ASN A 32 -13.53 24.92 18.45
C ASN A 32 -14.36 23.73 17.92
N PHE A 33 -15.68 23.91 17.72
CA PHE A 33 -16.54 22.88 17.14
C PHE A 33 -16.33 22.78 15.64
N ASN A 34 -16.28 23.91 14.92
CA ASN A 34 -16.07 23.92 13.47
C ASN A 34 -14.67 23.41 13.05
N GLN A 35 -13.63 23.73 13.83
CA GLN A 35 -12.29 23.14 13.63
C GLN A 35 -12.26 21.64 13.91
N ALA A 36 -13.07 21.15 14.86
CA ALA A 36 -13.19 19.72 15.11
C ALA A 36 -13.88 19.01 13.93
N TYR A 37 -14.91 19.62 13.34
CA TYR A 37 -15.60 19.11 12.15
C TYR A 37 -14.72 19.12 10.88
N GLU A 38 -13.91 20.15 10.65
CA GLU A 38 -12.96 20.16 9.53
C GLU A 38 -11.85 19.12 9.72
N LYS A 39 -11.28 18.99 10.92
CA LYS A 39 -10.22 18.01 11.21
C LYS A 39 -10.70 16.56 11.05
N ILE A 40 -11.91 16.23 11.47
CA ILE A 40 -12.49 14.89 11.25
C ILE A 40 -12.92 14.67 9.79
N ALA A 41 -13.38 15.70 9.09
CA ALA A 41 -13.72 15.62 7.67
C ALA A 41 -12.48 15.42 6.79
N GLU A 42 -11.38 16.08 7.11
CA GLU A 42 -10.10 15.95 6.40
C GLU A 42 -9.40 14.62 6.72
N ALA A 43 -9.42 14.19 7.99
CA ALA A 43 -8.90 12.88 8.38
C ALA A 43 -9.68 11.70 7.75
N ALA A 44 -11.00 11.81 7.60
CA ALA A 44 -11.82 10.80 6.93
C ALA A 44 -11.58 10.76 5.41
N LYS A 45 -11.26 11.90 4.79
CA LYS A 45 -11.02 12.01 3.35
C LYS A 45 -9.67 11.43 2.93
N ASP A 46 -8.65 11.61 3.76
CA ASP A 46 -7.29 11.15 3.45
C ASP A 46 -7.04 9.69 3.88
N GLY A 47 -7.74 9.23 4.92
CA GLY A 47 -7.64 7.87 5.45
C GLY A 47 -8.14 6.76 4.52
N GLY A 48 -8.87 7.05 3.45
CA GLY A 48 -9.18 6.05 2.41
C GLY A 48 -8.16 6.06 1.27
N LYS A 49 -7.86 7.26 0.78
CA LYS A 49 -7.09 7.49 -0.46
C LYS A 49 -5.60 7.22 -0.29
N THR A 50 -5.05 7.50 0.90
CA THR A 50 -3.63 7.29 1.24
C THR A 50 -3.30 5.81 1.44
N PHE A 51 -4.26 5.00 1.91
CA PHE A 51 -4.05 3.56 2.07
C PHE A 51 -3.96 2.83 0.74
N PHE A 52 -4.86 3.12 -0.22
CA PHE A 52 -4.76 2.57 -1.57
C PHE A 52 -3.50 3.07 -2.28
N SER A 53 -3.15 4.36 -2.17
CA SER A 53 -1.93 4.89 -2.80
C SER A 53 -0.66 4.24 -2.23
N ASN A 54 -0.59 3.99 -0.92
CA ASN A 54 0.55 3.30 -0.29
C ASN A 54 0.59 1.80 -0.63
N ILE A 55 -0.56 1.18 -0.83
CA ILE A 55 -0.67 -0.19 -1.36
C ILE A 55 -0.34 -0.26 -2.84
N LEU A 56 -0.37 0.85 -3.58
CA LEU A 56 -0.12 0.96 -5.03
C LEU A 56 1.23 1.64 -5.34
N ASN A 57 2.16 1.79 -4.38
CA ASN A 57 3.54 2.23 -4.66
C ASN A 57 4.44 1.00 -4.84
N PHE A 58 4.76 0.67 -6.11
CA PHE A 58 4.69 -0.71 -6.59
C PHE A 58 5.85 -1.66 -6.36
N ASP A 59 7.10 -1.35 -6.68
CA ASP A 59 7.90 -2.49 -7.13
C ASP A 59 8.45 -3.42 -6.04
N VAL A 60 9.15 -2.90 -5.02
CA VAL A 60 9.85 -3.79 -4.08
C VAL A 60 9.01 -4.14 -2.84
N MET A 61 8.04 -3.29 -2.46
CA MET A 61 7.19 -3.50 -1.27
C MET A 61 5.83 -4.10 -1.58
N ILE A 62 5.27 -3.95 -2.79
CA ILE A 62 4.02 -4.63 -3.14
C ILE A 62 4.27 -6.08 -3.46
N SER A 63 5.31 -6.42 -4.23
CA SER A 63 5.60 -7.82 -4.61
C SER A 63 5.54 -8.75 -3.38
N THR A 64 6.16 -8.33 -2.26
CA THR A 64 6.16 -9.09 -0.99
C THR A 64 4.83 -9.04 -0.21
N LYS A 65 4.04 -7.96 -0.30
CA LYS A 65 2.75 -7.83 0.42
C LYS A 65 1.56 -8.42 -0.35
N LEU A 66 1.53 -8.23 -1.67
CA LEU A 66 0.53 -8.76 -2.60
C LEU A 66 0.50 -10.28 -2.57
N ILE A 67 1.66 -10.93 -2.57
CA ILE A 67 1.70 -12.39 -2.50
C ILE A 67 1.17 -12.92 -1.16
N LYS A 68 1.43 -12.22 -0.04
CA LYS A 68 0.88 -12.62 1.26
C LYS A 68 -0.66 -12.52 1.26
N LEU A 69 -1.20 -11.48 0.62
CA LEU A 69 -2.64 -11.33 0.44
C LEU A 69 -3.21 -12.46 -0.44
N LEU A 70 -2.55 -12.77 -1.56
CA LEU A 70 -2.98 -13.85 -2.46
C LEU A 70 -2.92 -15.23 -1.78
N TYR A 71 -1.89 -15.49 -0.98
CA TYR A 71 -1.77 -16.72 -0.18
C TYR A 71 -2.97 -16.89 0.76
N PHE A 72 -3.33 -15.84 1.49
CA PHE A 72 -4.45 -15.90 2.42
C PHE A 72 -5.77 -16.11 1.69
N LEU A 73 -5.95 -15.45 0.54
CA LEU A 73 -7.14 -15.60 -0.30
C LEU A 73 -7.25 -17.00 -0.90
N ALA A 74 -6.14 -17.57 -1.37
CA ALA A 74 -6.08 -18.95 -1.86
C ALA A 74 -6.35 -19.97 -0.74
N LEU A 75 -5.81 -19.73 0.46
CA LEU A 75 -6.05 -20.58 1.63
C LEU A 75 -7.54 -20.58 2.02
N ILE A 76 -8.18 -19.41 2.04
CA ILE A 76 -9.63 -19.28 2.23
C ILE A 76 -10.39 -20.06 1.15
N GLY A 77 -9.96 -19.95 -0.11
CA GLY A 77 -10.53 -20.70 -1.22
C GLY A 77 -10.46 -22.21 -1.02
N VAL A 78 -9.34 -22.73 -0.51
CA VAL A 78 -9.17 -24.16 -0.18
C VAL A 78 -10.10 -24.60 0.96
N VAL A 79 -10.24 -23.79 2.01
CA VAL A 79 -11.14 -24.12 3.12
C VAL A 79 -12.59 -24.17 2.65
N ILE A 80 -13.02 -23.18 1.86
CA ILE A 80 -14.37 -23.13 1.30
C ILE A 80 -14.60 -24.29 0.34
N SER A 81 -13.63 -24.60 -0.54
CA SER A 81 -13.74 -25.72 -1.49
C SER A 81 -13.79 -27.07 -0.77
N ALA A 82 -13.01 -27.24 0.30
CA ALA A 82 -13.06 -28.45 1.14
C ALA A 82 -14.44 -28.62 1.79
N ILE A 83 -14.98 -27.57 2.41
CA ILE A 83 -16.29 -27.61 3.08
C ILE A 83 -17.42 -27.87 2.08
N THR A 84 -17.42 -27.15 0.95
CA THR A 84 -18.43 -27.36 -0.11
C THR A 84 -18.35 -28.75 -0.71
N THR A 85 -17.14 -29.30 -0.89
CA THR A 85 -16.95 -30.68 -1.34
C THR A 85 -17.48 -31.68 -0.32
N MET A 86 -17.22 -31.50 0.97
CA MET A 86 -17.76 -32.36 2.03
C MET A 86 -19.29 -32.38 2.08
N LEU A 87 -19.93 -31.23 1.81
CA LEU A 87 -21.38 -31.09 1.78
C LEU A 87 -22.00 -31.54 0.44
N SER A 88 -21.19 -31.68 -0.61
CA SER A 88 -21.64 -32.15 -1.92
C SER A 88 -21.81 -33.67 -1.96
N ARG A 89 -22.80 -34.13 -2.73
CA ARG A 89 -22.96 -35.55 -3.09
C ARG A 89 -22.35 -35.77 -4.47
N ASN A 90 -21.67 -36.90 -4.68
CA ASN A 90 -21.15 -37.23 -5.99
C ASN A 90 -22.32 -37.44 -6.97
N PRO A 91 -22.44 -36.66 -8.06
CA PRO A 91 -23.59 -36.73 -8.96
C PRO A 91 -23.63 -38.04 -9.76
N PHE A 92 -22.50 -38.72 -9.93
CA PHE A 92 -22.41 -39.97 -10.70
C PHE A 92 -22.66 -41.23 -9.88
N THR A 93 -22.30 -41.24 -8.60
CA THR A 93 -22.38 -42.44 -7.74
C THR A 93 -23.34 -42.29 -6.57
N GLY A 94 -23.86 -41.09 -6.31
CA GLY A 94 -24.71 -40.79 -5.15
C GLY A 94 -23.99 -40.91 -3.79
N THR A 95 -22.69 -41.18 -3.79
CA THR A 95 -21.89 -41.36 -2.57
C THR A 95 -21.51 -40.01 -1.96
N SER A 96 -21.33 -39.99 -0.64
CA SER A 96 -20.84 -38.79 0.07
C SER A 96 -19.38 -38.51 -0.31
N ASN A 97 -19.08 -37.26 -0.70
CA ASN A 97 -17.72 -36.79 -1.00
C ASN A 97 -16.92 -36.38 0.26
N PHE A 98 -17.40 -36.76 1.44
CA PHE A 98 -16.80 -36.37 2.72
C PHE A 98 -15.30 -36.71 2.83
N VAL A 99 -14.91 -37.91 2.40
CA VAL A 99 -13.50 -38.35 2.43
C VAL A 99 -12.64 -37.48 1.50
N TRP A 100 -13.14 -37.15 0.31
CA TRP A 100 -12.44 -36.28 -0.64
C TRP A 100 -12.28 -34.85 -0.12
N GLY A 101 -13.32 -34.30 0.50
CA GLY A 101 -13.24 -32.99 1.14
C GLY A 101 -12.21 -32.96 2.28
N LEU A 102 -12.08 -34.04 3.05
CA LEU A 102 -11.07 -34.16 4.12
C LEU A 102 -9.65 -34.23 3.56
N LEU A 103 -9.46 -34.96 2.46
CA LEU A 103 -8.18 -34.99 1.75
C LEU A 103 -7.80 -33.59 1.23
N ILE A 104 -8.75 -32.85 0.63
CA ILE A 104 -8.51 -31.48 0.17
C ILE A 104 -8.17 -30.55 1.34
N LEU A 105 -8.80 -30.71 2.49
CA LEU A 105 -8.50 -29.90 3.68
C LEU A 105 -7.06 -30.08 4.17
N ILE A 106 -6.52 -31.31 4.08
CA ILE A 106 -5.17 -31.64 4.56
C ILE A 106 -4.11 -31.34 3.49
N PHE A 107 -4.33 -31.78 2.25
CA PHE A 107 -3.36 -31.66 1.16
C PHE A 107 -3.44 -30.31 0.42
N GLY A 108 -4.61 -29.66 0.42
CA GLY A 108 -4.83 -28.37 -0.24
C GLY A 108 -3.91 -27.24 0.26
N PRO A 109 -3.77 -27.02 1.59
CA PRO A 109 -2.87 -26.01 2.12
C PRO A 109 -1.40 -26.26 1.75
N ILE A 110 -0.99 -27.53 1.64
CA ILE A 110 0.37 -27.91 1.22
C ILE A 110 0.59 -27.49 -0.23
N GLY A 111 -0.37 -27.80 -1.13
CA GLY A 111 -0.33 -27.38 -2.52
C GLY A 111 -0.29 -25.86 -2.69
N VAL A 112 -1.10 -25.13 -1.92
CA VAL A 112 -1.11 -23.66 -1.93
C VAL A 112 0.23 -23.07 -1.48
N ARG A 113 0.90 -23.67 -0.48
CA ARG A 113 2.24 -23.22 -0.05
C ARG A 113 3.28 -23.35 -1.15
N VAL A 114 3.37 -24.53 -1.77
CA VAL A 114 4.32 -24.77 -2.85
C VAL A 114 4.04 -23.84 -4.03
N TRP A 115 2.77 -23.73 -4.44
CA TRP A 115 2.39 -22.82 -5.53
C TRP A 115 2.71 -21.36 -5.23
N ALA A 116 2.45 -20.90 -4.01
CA ALA A 116 2.77 -19.54 -3.57
C ALA A 116 4.28 -19.28 -3.54
N GLU A 117 5.09 -20.23 -3.07
CA GLU A 117 6.56 -20.14 -3.10
C GLU A 117 7.08 -19.95 -4.54
N LEU A 118 6.57 -20.73 -5.51
CA LEU A 118 6.96 -20.58 -6.90
C LEU A 118 6.60 -19.20 -7.47
N MET A 119 5.41 -18.67 -7.15
CA MET A 119 5.00 -17.33 -7.57
C MET A 119 5.94 -16.25 -7.01
N VAL A 120 6.28 -16.31 -5.70
CA VAL A 120 7.24 -15.37 -5.09
C VAL A 120 8.59 -15.43 -5.78
N VAL A 121 9.10 -16.64 -6.02
CA VAL A 121 10.41 -16.84 -6.64
C VAL A 121 10.46 -16.22 -8.04
N ILE A 122 9.42 -16.40 -8.85
CA ILE A 122 9.34 -15.81 -10.20
C ILE A 122 9.31 -14.28 -10.14
N PHE A 123 8.51 -13.70 -9.24
CA PHE A 123 8.47 -12.24 -9.08
C PHE A 123 9.79 -11.67 -8.59
N ASN A 124 10.48 -12.37 -7.68
CA ASN A 124 11.81 -11.98 -7.23
C ASN A 124 12.82 -11.99 -8.40
N ILE A 125 12.77 -12.98 -9.30
CA ILE A 125 13.62 -13.02 -10.50
C ILE A 125 13.32 -11.82 -11.42
N ASN A 126 12.05 -11.52 -11.65
CA ASN A 126 11.64 -10.39 -12.48
C ASN A 126 12.16 -9.04 -11.94
N ASP A 127 12.02 -8.82 -10.64
CA ASP A 127 12.50 -7.60 -9.98
C ASP A 127 14.03 -7.47 -10.06
N ASN A 128 14.75 -8.59 -9.97
CA ASN A 128 16.20 -8.60 -10.13
C ASN A 128 16.63 -8.38 -11.59
N LEU A 129 15.88 -8.90 -12.56
CA LEU A 129 16.12 -8.67 -14.00
C LEU A 129 15.94 -7.18 -14.37
N ALA A 130 14.92 -6.53 -13.81
CA ALA A 130 14.67 -5.10 -14.04
C ALA A 130 15.86 -4.24 -13.58
N LYS A 131 16.47 -4.56 -12.44
CA LYS A 131 17.66 -3.85 -11.92
C LYS A 131 18.89 -4.01 -12.81
N ILE A 132 19.07 -5.19 -13.39
CA ILE A 132 20.21 -5.47 -14.29
C ILE A 132 20.10 -4.63 -15.57
N LYS A 133 18.89 -4.52 -16.15
CA LYS A 133 18.63 -3.70 -17.34
C LYS A 133 19.05 -2.23 -17.11
N ASP A 134 18.69 -1.67 -15.97
CA ASP A 134 18.98 -0.27 -15.66
C ASP A 134 20.47 -0.02 -15.43
N TYR A 135 21.20 -0.98 -14.83
CA TYR A 135 22.65 -0.91 -14.66
C TYR A 135 23.40 -0.78 -15.99
N PHE A 136 22.95 -1.48 -17.04
CA PHE A 136 23.57 -1.40 -18.37
C PHE A 136 23.11 -0.18 -19.17
N TYR A 137 21.89 0.31 -18.96
CA TYR A 137 21.36 1.48 -19.66
C TYR A 137 21.97 2.80 -19.14
N ASN A 138 22.19 2.93 -17.83
CA ASN A 138 22.80 4.13 -17.21
C ASN A 138 24.33 4.23 -17.41
N LYS A 139 24.93 3.36 -18.22
CA LYS A 139 26.38 3.33 -18.51
C LYS A 139 26.73 3.82 -19.94
N LYS A 140 25.75 4.36 -20.67
CA LYS A 140 25.96 5.10 -21.93
C LYS A 140 25.79 6.59 -21.70
#